data_AF-A0A6B3HAW3-F1
#
_entry.id   AF-A0A6B3HAW3-F1
#
_cell.length_a   1.000
_cell.length_b   1.000
_cell.length_c   1.000
_cell.angle_alpha   90.00
_cell.angle_beta   90.00
_cell.angle_gamma   90.00
#
_symmetry.space_group_name_H-M   'P 1'
#
loop_
_entity.id
_entity.type
_entity.pdbx_description
1 polymer ?
#
loop_
_entity_poly.entity_id
_entity_poly.type
_entity_poly.pdbx_seq_one_letter_code
_entity_poly.pdbx_strand_id
1 'polypeptide(L)'
;DALRNRDAASVLGLRVNPQVGGGAIGPMSTATDTSKFGVALRDPGAREAVVRAFEARPWLTRLHAHVGSQGCPLELIAAGVADTYELAEEINERLGTRQVTSLDIGGGLPVNFTGDTVHPTYAS
;
A
#
# COMPACT_ATOMS: atom_id res chain seq x y z
N ASP A 1 -21.41 3.66 -10.24
CA ASP A 1 -21.32 4.83 -9.35
C ASP A 1 -22.10 4.68 -8.02
N ALA A 2 -22.46 3.45 -7.61
CA ALA A 2 -23.26 3.21 -6.39
C ALA A 2 -22.46 3.20 -5.07
N LEU A 3 -21.13 3.33 -5.14
CA LEU A 3 -20.23 3.19 -3.99
C LEU A 3 -20.01 4.51 -3.22
N ARG A 4 -20.44 5.64 -3.77
CA ARG A 4 -20.33 6.95 -3.12
C ARG A 4 -21.71 7.54 -2.88
N ASN A 5 -22.07 7.69 -1.60
CA ASN A 5 -23.14 8.60 -1.22
C ASN A 5 -22.63 10.05 -1.34
N ARG A 6 -23.33 10.89 -2.12
CA ARG A 6 -22.93 12.28 -2.37
C ARG A 6 -23.01 13.17 -1.12
N ASP A 7 -23.81 12.78 -0.15
CA ASP A 7 -23.98 13.50 1.12
C ASP A 7 -23.00 13.03 2.20
N ALA A 8 -22.19 11.99 1.93
CA ALA A 8 -21.18 11.49 2.86
C ALA A 8 -19.83 12.18 2.62
N ALA A 9 -19.22 12.68 3.70
CA ALA A 9 -17.86 13.22 3.70
C ALA A 9 -16.75 12.13 3.64
N SER A 10 -17.14 10.86 3.53
CA SER A 10 -16.21 9.74 3.50
C SER A 10 -15.28 9.80 2.29
N VAL A 11 -13.99 9.62 2.53
CA VAL A 11 -12.98 9.51 1.48
C VAL A 11 -12.77 8.05 1.13
N LEU A 12 -12.85 7.71 -0.16
CA LEU A 12 -12.76 6.35 -0.65
C LEU A 12 -11.38 6.07 -1.27
N GLY A 13 -10.89 4.86 -1.05
CA GLY A 13 -9.62 4.37 -1.58
C GLY A 13 -9.71 2.93 -2.05
N LEU A 14 -8.69 2.49 -2.79
CA LEU A 14 -8.55 1.13 -3.26
C LEU A 14 -7.41 0.43 -2.54
N ARG A 15 -7.68 -0.78 -2.02
CA ARG A 15 -6.64 -1.64 -1.48
C ARG A 15 -5.95 -2.40 -2.62
N VAL A 16 -4.64 -2.30 -2.70
CA VAL A 16 -3.79 -3.00 -3.66
C VAL A 16 -2.82 -3.92 -2.94
N ASN A 17 -2.32 -4.93 -3.65
CA ASN A 17 -1.29 -5.84 -3.21
C ASN A 17 -0.11 -5.75 -4.19
N PRO A 18 1.00 -5.11 -3.79
CA PRO A 18 2.22 -5.03 -4.59
C PRO A 18 2.90 -6.39 -4.86
N GLN A 19 2.52 -7.44 -4.13
CA GLN A 19 3.09 -8.79 -4.21
C GLN A 19 4.60 -8.82 -3.95
N VAL A 20 5.07 -7.94 -3.07
CA VAL A 20 6.45 -7.97 -2.58
C VAL A 20 6.56 -9.03 -1.48
N GLY A 21 7.51 -9.97 -1.65
CA GLY A 21 7.75 -11.05 -0.69
C GLY A 21 7.49 -12.48 -1.22
N GLY A 22 6.84 -12.65 -2.38
CA GLY A 22 6.66 -13.98 -2.99
C GLY A 22 7.96 -14.65 -3.47
N GLY A 23 9.03 -13.88 -3.72
CA GLY A 23 10.27 -14.39 -4.31
C GLY A 23 11.44 -14.68 -3.36
N ALA A 24 11.41 -14.20 -2.11
CA ALA A 24 12.58 -14.27 -1.21
C ALA A 24 12.31 -14.93 0.16
N ILE A 25 11.05 -15.03 0.60
CA ILE A 25 10.69 -15.57 1.91
C ILE A 25 9.47 -16.46 1.71
N GLY A 26 9.55 -17.71 2.16
CA GLY A 26 8.45 -18.69 2.07
C GLY A 26 7.18 -18.30 2.85
N PRO A 27 6.38 -19.28 3.34
CA PRO A 27 4.93 -19.19 3.58
C PRO A 27 4.44 -18.20 4.67
N MET A 28 5.28 -17.31 5.17
CA MET A 28 4.93 -16.27 6.15
C MET A 28 4.59 -14.90 5.52
N SER A 29 4.74 -14.72 4.20
CA SER A 29 4.32 -13.47 3.55
C SER A 29 2.80 -13.47 3.33
N THR A 30 2.07 -12.54 3.95
CA THR A 30 0.66 -12.26 3.60
C THR A 30 0.53 -11.51 2.26
N ALA A 31 1.66 -11.20 1.62
CA ALA A 31 1.80 -10.60 0.30
C ALA A 31 2.35 -11.62 -0.73
N THR A 32 1.87 -12.87 -0.66
CA THR A 32 2.04 -13.85 -1.74
C THR A 32 1.07 -13.56 -2.90
N ASP A 33 1.33 -14.16 -4.06
CA ASP A 33 0.44 -14.19 -5.25
C ASP A 33 -0.98 -14.72 -4.96
N THR A 34 -1.24 -15.23 -3.75
CA THR A 34 -2.51 -15.82 -3.31
C THR A 34 -3.21 -15.02 -2.20
N SER A 35 -2.77 -13.79 -1.91
CA SER A 35 -3.42 -12.98 -0.87
C SER A 35 -4.88 -12.68 -1.22
N LYS A 36 -5.81 -12.97 -0.30
CA LYS A 36 -7.25 -12.67 -0.47
C LYS A 36 -7.60 -11.18 -0.37
N PHE A 37 -6.59 -10.31 -0.18
CA PHE A 37 -6.79 -8.90 0.10
C PHE A 37 -6.16 -8.01 -0.95
N GLY A 38 -6.94 -7.05 -1.44
CA GLY A 38 -6.50 -6.07 -2.42
C GLY A 38 -6.35 -6.64 -3.82
N VAL A 39 -6.15 -5.73 -4.78
CA VAL A 39 -5.88 -6.10 -6.17
C VAL A 39 -4.40 -6.48 -6.30
N ALA A 40 -4.13 -7.72 -6.71
CA ALA A 40 -2.78 -8.23 -6.99
C ALA A 40 -2.20 -7.54 -8.23
N LEU A 41 -1.29 -6.58 -8.04
CA LEU A 41 -0.84 -5.67 -9.11
C LEU A 41 -0.01 -6.38 -10.20
N ARG A 42 0.61 -7.51 -9.91
CA ARG A 42 1.41 -8.31 -10.84
C ARG A 42 0.57 -9.30 -11.65
N ASP A 43 -0.69 -9.50 -11.29
CA ASP A 43 -1.59 -10.33 -12.08
C ASP A 43 -1.87 -9.66 -13.45
N PRO A 44 -1.93 -10.43 -14.55
CA PRO A 44 -2.16 -9.88 -15.88
C PRO A 44 -3.37 -8.95 -15.94
N GLY A 45 -3.13 -7.68 -16.31
CA GLY A 45 -4.17 -6.66 -16.48
C GLY A 45 -4.71 -6.02 -15.19
N ALA A 46 -4.28 -6.47 -14.01
CA ALA A 46 -4.77 -5.96 -12.75
C ALA A 46 -4.37 -4.50 -12.51
N ARG A 47 -3.09 -4.14 -12.73
CA ARG A 47 -2.60 -2.76 -12.59
C ARG A 47 -3.38 -1.77 -13.47
N GLU A 48 -3.54 -2.10 -14.75
CA GLU A 48 -4.31 -1.27 -15.68
C GLU A 48 -5.81 -1.20 -15.29
N ALA A 49 -6.39 -2.27 -14.73
CA ALA A 49 -7.75 -2.23 -14.19
C ALA A 49 -7.88 -1.27 -13.01
N VAL A 50 -6.85 -1.14 -12.16
CA VAL A 50 -6.78 -0.13 -11.11
C VAL A 50 -6.76 1.28 -11.72
N VAL A 51 -5.88 1.54 -12.69
CA VAL A 51 -5.79 2.86 -13.34
C VAL A 51 -7.13 3.28 -13.94
N ARG A 52 -7.77 2.39 -14.72
CA ARG A 52 -9.13 2.62 -15.25
C ARG A 52 -10.17 2.84 -14.17
N ALA A 53 -9.99 2.24 -12.99
CA ALA A 53 -10.93 2.45 -11.89
C ALA A 53 -10.90 3.88 -11.36
N PHE A 54 -9.71 4.50 -11.29
CA PHE A 54 -9.51 5.90 -10.91
C PHE A 54 -10.00 6.85 -12.01
N GLU A 55 -9.74 6.54 -13.28
CA GLU A 55 -10.26 7.31 -14.43
C GLU A 55 -11.78 7.39 -14.42
N ALA A 56 -12.46 6.26 -14.21
CA ALA A 56 -13.91 6.22 -14.17
C ALA A 56 -14.53 6.83 -12.90
N ARG A 57 -13.72 7.13 -11.87
CA ARG A 57 -14.20 7.54 -10.54
C ARG A 57 -13.32 8.67 -9.97
N PRO A 58 -13.59 9.94 -10.34
CA PRO A 58 -12.82 11.09 -9.83
C PRO A 58 -12.83 11.25 -8.30
N TRP A 59 -13.74 10.54 -7.63
CA TRP A 59 -13.88 10.53 -6.19
C TRP A 59 -13.03 9.49 -5.46
N LEU A 60 -12.40 8.58 -6.19
CA LEU A 60 -11.44 7.62 -5.67
C LEU A 60 -10.07 8.31 -5.59
N THR A 61 -9.60 8.57 -4.38
CA THR A 61 -8.46 9.49 -4.15
C THR A 61 -7.35 8.92 -3.27
N ARG A 62 -7.48 7.65 -2.84
CA ARG A 62 -6.50 7.00 -1.96
C ARG A 62 -6.12 5.62 -2.46
N LEU A 63 -4.87 5.25 -2.24
CA LEU A 63 -4.39 3.87 -2.33
C LEU A 63 -4.02 3.38 -0.94
N HIS A 64 -4.34 2.11 -0.68
CA HIS A 64 -3.89 1.42 0.52
C HIS A 64 -3.12 0.16 0.11
N ALA A 65 -1.92 -0.02 0.63
CA ALA A 65 -1.16 -1.26 0.49
C ALA A 65 -0.78 -1.75 1.88
N HIS A 66 -0.84 -3.05 2.10
CA HIS A 66 -0.32 -3.66 3.31
C HIS A 66 0.88 -4.53 2.94
N VAL A 67 2.07 -4.04 3.25
CA VAL A 67 3.32 -4.55 2.66
C VAL A 67 4.04 -5.55 3.57
N GLY A 68 3.72 -5.61 4.86
CA GLY A 68 4.38 -6.58 5.75
C GLY A 68 3.77 -6.69 7.14
N SER A 69 4.16 -7.76 7.82
CA SER A 69 3.91 -8.02 9.23
C SER A 69 5.22 -7.99 10.02
N GLN A 70 5.14 -8.14 11.34
CA GLN A 70 6.31 -8.17 12.22
C GLN A 70 7.32 -9.24 11.75
N GLY A 71 8.58 -8.83 11.55
CA GLY A 71 9.66 -9.71 11.06
C GLY A 71 9.90 -9.64 9.54
N CYS A 72 9.14 -8.85 8.79
CA CYS A 72 9.44 -8.59 7.38
C CYS A 72 10.69 -7.69 7.25
N PRO A 73 11.66 -8.02 6.37
CA PRO A 73 12.78 -7.14 6.05
C PRO A 73 12.33 -5.75 5.62
N LEU A 74 13.05 -4.73 6.09
CA LEU A 74 12.76 -3.34 5.77
C LEU A 74 12.80 -3.10 4.26
N GLU A 75 13.65 -3.80 3.53
CA GLU A 75 13.80 -3.72 2.09
C GLU A 75 12.54 -4.18 1.36
N LEU A 76 11.86 -5.23 1.85
CA LEU A 76 10.59 -5.68 1.28
C LEU A 76 9.47 -4.68 1.56
N ILE A 77 9.46 -4.09 2.77
CA ILE A 77 8.51 -3.02 3.12
C ILE A 77 8.73 -1.82 2.19
N ALA A 78 9.98 -1.37 2.03
CA ALA A 78 10.33 -0.26 1.16
C ALA A 78 9.93 -0.54 -0.31
N ALA A 79 10.18 -1.76 -0.80
CA ALA A 79 9.80 -2.16 -2.15
C ALA A 79 8.28 -2.05 -2.40
N GLY A 80 7.44 -2.55 -1.49
CA GLY A 80 5.99 -2.46 -1.70
C GLY A 80 5.43 -1.06 -1.53
N VAL A 81 6.07 -0.22 -0.70
CA VAL A 81 5.75 1.21 -0.63
C VAL A 81 6.12 1.90 -1.95
N ALA A 82 7.30 1.62 -2.51
CA ALA A 82 7.72 2.16 -3.80
C ALA A 82 6.77 1.73 -4.93
N ASP A 83 6.44 0.44 -5.05
CA ASP A 83 5.47 -0.07 -6.05
C ASP A 83 4.10 0.65 -5.95
N THR A 84 3.64 0.93 -4.72
CA THR A 84 2.38 1.62 -4.47
C THR A 84 2.46 3.10 -4.84
N TYR A 85 3.60 3.74 -4.58
CA TYR A 85 3.87 5.12 -4.96
C TYR A 85 3.93 5.26 -6.49
N GLU A 86 4.63 4.38 -7.18
CA GLU A 86 4.72 4.38 -8.64
C GLU A 86 3.35 4.22 -9.31
N LEU A 87 2.48 3.37 -8.76
CA LEU A 87 1.09 3.28 -9.22
C LEU A 87 0.32 4.61 -9.03
N ALA A 88 0.55 5.31 -7.93
CA ALA A 88 -0.09 6.60 -7.67
C ALA A 88 0.33 7.65 -8.71
N GLU A 89 1.63 7.69 -9.03
CA GLU A 89 2.17 8.58 -10.05
C GLU A 89 1.63 8.21 -11.44
N GLU A 90 1.60 6.93 -11.81
CA GLU A 90 1.00 6.49 -13.08
C GLU A 90 -0.47 6.95 -13.21
N ILE A 91 -1.26 6.82 -12.15
CA ILE A 91 -2.65 7.31 -12.14
C ILE A 91 -2.68 8.82 -12.34
N ASN A 92 -1.88 9.58 -11.59
CA ASN A 92 -1.87 11.04 -11.65
C ASN A 92 -1.42 11.54 -13.04
N GLU A 93 -0.39 10.94 -13.62
CA GLU A 93 0.11 11.24 -14.95
C GLU A 93 -0.94 10.94 -16.02
N ARG A 94 -1.56 9.76 -15.97
CA ARG A 94 -2.59 9.35 -16.93
C ARG A 94 -3.82 10.26 -16.90
N LEU A 95 -4.19 10.76 -15.72
CA LEU A 95 -5.31 11.68 -15.56
C LEU A 95 -4.95 13.15 -15.78
N GLY A 96 -3.66 13.49 -15.88
CA GLY A 96 -3.18 14.87 -15.99
C GLY A 96 -3.49 15.72 -14.76
N THR A 97 -3.78 15.10 -13.61
CA THR A 97 -4.13 15.78 -12.36
C THR A 97 -3.75 14.92 -11.16
N ARG A 98 -3.47 15.57 -10.03
CA ARG A 98 -3.13 14.89 -8.78
C ARG A 98 -4.40 14.38 -8.08
N GLN A 99 -4.96 13.28 -8.59
CA GLN A 99 -6.16 12.66 -8.01
C GLN A 99 -5.83 11.79 -6.79
N VAL A 100 -4.71 11.07 -6.79
CA VAL A 100 -4.26 10.30 -5.63
C VAL A 100 -3.59 11.27 -4.65
N THR A 101 -4.24 11.47 -3.50
CA THR A 101 -3.82 12.46 -2.49
C THR A 101 -3.30 11.82 -1.21
N SER A 102 -3.50 10.51 -1.03
CA SER A 102 -3.04 9.78 0.15
C SER A 102 -2.63 8.36 -0.21
N LEU A 103 -1.50 7.93 0.36
CA LEU A 103 -1.06 6.54 0.40
C LEU A 103 -1.11 6.07 1.86
N ASP A 104 -1.83 4.99 2.10
CA ASP A 104 -1.83 4.29 3.38
C ASP A 104 -1.04 2.99 3.23
N ILE A 105 0.07 2.88 3.95
CA ILE A 105 1.00 1.75 3.85
C ILE A 105 0.69 0.64 4.86
N GLY A 106 -0.44 0.77 5.58
CA GLY A 106 -0.86 -0.14 6.64
C GLY A 106 0.07 -0.08 7.87
N GLY A 107 -0.14 -1.03 8.79
CA GLY A 107 0.76 -1.27 9.91
C GLY A 107 1.87 -2.28 9.57
N GLY A 108 2.75 -2.59 10.53
CA GLY A 108 3.79 -3.62 10.37
C GLY A 108 5.21 -3.09 10.17
N LEU A 109 5.43 -1.77 10.25
CA LEU A 109 6.76 -1.22 10.42
C LEU A 109 7.43 -1.91 11.62
N PRO A 110 8.59 -2.58 11.43
CA PRO A 110 9.26 -3.28 12.51
C PRO A 110 9.68 -2.26 13.55
N VAL A 111 9.07 -2.33 14.73
CA VAL A 111 9.65 -1.72 15.92
C VAL A 111 10.85 -2.56 16.33
N ASN A 112 11.94 -1.88 16.66
CA ASN A 112 13.22 -2.51 16.96
C ASN A 112 13.09 -3.28 18.29
N PHE A 113 12.89 -4.60 18.27
CA PHE A 113 12.92 -5.44 19.49
C PHE A 113 14.33 -5.87 19.86
N THR A 114 15.35 -5.53 19.06
CA THR A 114 16.75 -5.81 19.36
C THR A 114 17.41 -4.58 19.98
N GLY A 115 17.18 -4.38 21.29
CA GLY A 115 18.08 -3.59 22.13
C GLY A 115 17.42 -2.87 23.31
N ASP A 116 17.49 -3.48 24.50
CA ASP A 116 17.30 -2.84 25.81
C ASP A 116 18.46 -1.86 26.11
N THR A 117 18.61 -0.81 25.29
CA THR A 117 19.63 0.22 25.56
C THR A 117 18.95 1.53 25.88
N VAL A 118 18.53 1.63 27.14
CA VAL A 118 18.32 2.91 27.81
C VAL A 118 19.69 3.60 27.88
N HIS A 119 19.88 4.68 27.13
CA HIS A 119 20.99 5.60 27.37
C HIS A 119 20.84 6.20 28.77
N PRO A 120 21.93 6.40 29.55
CA PRO A 120 21.82 6.95 30.89
C PRO A 120 21.05 8.28 30.87
N THR A 121 19.94 8.33 31.60
CA THR A 121 19.25 9.58 31.90
C THR A 121 20.13 10.43 32.81
N TYR A 122 20.13 11.74 32.57
CA TYR A 122 20.86 12.70 33.38
C TYR A 122 20.44 12.55 34.85
N ALA A 123 21.40 12.31 35.73
CA ALA A 123 21.21 12.46 37.16
C ALA A 123 21.52 13.91 37.54
N SER A 124 20.63 14.47 38.36
CA SER A 124 20.63 15.80 39.03
C SER A 124 20.54 17.04 38.14
#